data_AF-A0AAU6ED83-F1
#
_entry.id   AF-A0AAU6ED83-F1
#
_cell.length_a   1.000
_cell.length_b   1.000
_cell.length_c   1.000
_cell.angle_alpha   90.00
_cell.angle_beta   90.00
_cell.angle_gamma   90.00
#
_symmetry.space_group_name_H-M   'P 1'
#
loop_
_entity.id
_entity.type
_entity.pdbx_description
1 polymer ?
#
loop_
_entity_poly.entity_id
_entity_poly.type
_entity_poly.pdbx_seq_one_letter_code
_entity_poly.pdbx_strand_id
1 'polypeptide(L)'
;MTKAEKPGRARAGKQSGGQTTRRADASVDAAAPAASGETAVESVDPVESADGGSGVGETAPARERAARLAVRKTYKLYIGGAFPRSESGRSYAVASSRGDFLANASRASRKDARDAVTAARKAFGGWSGATAYNRGQILYRVAEMLEGRRAQFTAELAEAGTKRAGEVVDAAVDRLVWYAGWSDKIAAVAGSTNPVAGPYFNVSSPEPTGVVAMVAPDEPLLGLVSVIAPVIVTGNTCVVIASERAPLPSITLAEVLATSDLPGGVVNILTGSAAEIAPWLAAHMDVNALDLTGVTDEGLAVACEAAAAENLKRVFRPAATDWSADPGTRRLTAFLETKTVWHPTGV
;
A
#
# COMPACT_ATOMS: atom_id res chain seq x y z
N MET A 1 2.34 -24.28 -75.36
CA MET A 1 1.89 -25.15 -74.25
C MET A 1 1.89 -24.32 -72.97
N THR A 2 0.82 -23.98 -72.26
CA THR A 2 -0.63 -24.07 -72.45
C THR A 2 -1.20 -23.06 -71.44
N LYS A 3 -2.04 -22.11 -71.88
CA LYS A 3 -2.83 -21.22 -71.02
C LYS A 3 -4.04 -21.99 -70.48
N ALA A 4 -4.53 -21.62 -69.29
CA ALA A 4 -5.93 -21.67 -68.80
C ALA A 4 -5.92 -21.61 -67.25
N GLU A 5 -6.83 -21.04 -66.48
CA GLU A 5 -7.89 -20.02 -66.60
C GLU A 5 -8.43 -19.88 -65.15
N LYS A 6 -8.81 -18.68 -64.71
CA LYS A 6 -9.69 -18.48 -63.52
C LYS A 6 -11.15 -18.52 -64.00
N PRO A 7 -12.08 -19.04 -63.19
CA PRO A 7 -13.10 -18.17 -62.57
C PRO A 7 -13.44 -18.66 -61.14
N GLY A 8 -14.16 -17.97 -60.24
CA GLY A 8 -14.96 -16.77 -60.30
C GLY A 8 -15.43 -16.42 -58.87
N ARG A 9 -15.85 -15.16 -58.70
CA ARG A 9 -16.36 -14.54 -57.47
C ARG A 9 -17.76 -15.06 -57.10
N ALA A 10 -18.06 -15.13 -55.80
CA ALA A 10 -19.39 -14.81 -55.27
C ALA A 10 -19.26 -14.08 -53.93
N ARG A 11 -19.77 -12.85 -53.90
CA ARG A 11 -20.02 -12.03 -52.70
C ARG A 11 -21.34 -12.48 -52.07
N ALA A 12 -21.39 -12.55 -50.75
CA ALA A 12 -22.63 -12.39 -50.00
C ALA A 12 -22.40 -11.31 -48.93
N GLY A 13 -23.01 -10.15 -49.14
CA GLY A 13 -23.13 -9.13 -48.12
C GLY A 13 -24.30 -9.42 -47.20
N LYS A 14 -24.18 -9.04 -45.94
CA LYS A 14 -25.31 -8.58 -45.13
C LYS A 14 -24.85 -7.38 -44.31
N GLN A 15 -25.45 -6.24 -44.63
CA GLN A 15 -25.47 -5.03 -43.82
C GLN A 15 -26.62 -5.09 -42.81
N SER A 16 -26.44 -4.27 -41.77
CA SER A 16 -27.44 -3.54 -40.99
C SER A 16 -28.01 -4.24 -39.75
N GLY A 17 -28.04 -3.46 -38.68
CA GLY A 17 -28.63 -3.80 -37.39
C GLY A 17 -27.95 -3.05 -36.25
N GLY A 18 -27.98 -1.71 -36.31
CA GLY A 18 -27.55 -0.87 -35.20
C GLY A 18 -28.50 -1.01 -34.00
N GLN A 19 -27.93 -1.02 -32.81
CA GLN A 19 -28.64 -0.59 -31.61
C GLN A 19 -27.64 0.03 -30.63
N THR A 20 -27.51 1.35 -30.78
CA THR A 20 -26.95 2.25 -29.78
C THR A 20 -27.91 2.28 -28.60
N THR A 21 -27.60 1.55 -27.53
CA THR A 21 -28.26 1.77 -26.24
C THR A 21 -27.47 2.81 -25.47
N ARG A 22 -27.89 4.07 -25.62
CA ARG A 22 -27.60 5.14 -24.67
C ARG A 22 -28.12 4.68 -23.30
N ARG A 23 -27.24 4.38 -22.36
CA ARG A 23 -27.61 4.43 -20.93
C ARG A 23 -27.46 5.88 -20.51
N ALA A 24 -28.61 6.47 -20.22
CA ALA A 24 -28.74 7.80 -19.66
C ALA A 24 -28.03 7.87 -18.31
N ASP A 25 -27.24 8.93 -18.14
CA ASP A 25 -26.88 9.51 -16.86
C ASP A 25 -28.15 9.76 -16.04
N ALA A 26 -28.16 9.23 -14.82
CA ALA A 26 -29.07 9.66 -13.77
C ALA A 26 -28.21 10.31 -12.68
N SER A 27 -27.92 11.59 -12.88
CA SER A 27 -27.53 12.52 -11.84
C SER A 27 -28.69 12.65 -10.85
N VAL A 28 -28.50 12.20 -9.62
CA VAL A 28 -29.42 12.50 -8.52
C VAL A 28 -28.79 13.62 -7.71
N ASP A 29 -29.25 14.84 -8.01
CA ASP A 29 -29.10 16.00 -7.14
C ASP A 29 -29.86 15.73 -5.83
N ALA A 30 -29.13 15.72 -4.73
CA ALA A 30 -29.69 15.82 -3.39
C ALA A 30 -29.11 17.07 -2.73
N ALA A 31 -29.76 18.21 -2.99
CA ALA A 31 -29.58 19.44 -2.24
C ALA A 31 -30.21 19.28 -0.85
N ALA A 32 -29.41 19.41 0.20
CA ALA A 32 -29.86 19.59 1.58
C ALA A 32 -29.61 21.06 2.00
N PRO A 33 -30.57 21.75 2.64
CA PRO A 33 -30.41 23.15 2.96
C PRO A 33 -29.57 23.36 4.22
N ALA A 34 -28.77 24.44 4.18
CA ALA A 34 -28.04 25.00 5.29
C ALA A 34 -28.99 25.51 6.39
N ALA A 35 -28.70 25.16 7.64
CA ALA A 35 -29.25 25.84 8.81
C ALA A 35 -28.08 26.47 9.58
N SER A 36 -27.96 27.78 9.40
CA SER A 36 -27.23 28.71 10.24
C SER A 36 -27.85 28.75 11.64
N GLY A 37 -27.02 28.65 12.66
CA GLY A 37 -27.41 28.81 14.06
C GLY A 37 -26.18 29.10 14.91
N GLU A 38 -25.68 30.33 14.82
CA GLU A 38 -24.85 30.93 15.85
C GLU A 38 -25.61 30.96 17.17
N THR A 39 -25.01 30.45 18.24
CA THR A 39 -25.23 31.03 19.58
C THR A 39 -23.89 31.11 20.29
N ALA A 40 -23.48 32.35 20.50
CA ALA A 40 -22.32 32.74 21.25
C ALA A 40 -22.50 32.47 22.75
N VAL A 41 -21.35 32.14 23.34
CA VAL A 41 -20.88 32.26 24.71
C VAL A 41 -21.63 33.29 25.57
N GLU A 42 -22.02 32.90 26.78
CA GLU A 42 -22.13 33.83 27.90
C GLU A 42 -21.39 33.29 29.13
N SER A 43 -20.36 34.05 29.50
CA SER A 43 -19.52 33.97 30.68
C SER A 43 -20.29 34.40 31.93
N VAL A 44 -20.15 33.65 33.02
CA VAL A 44 -20.66 34.08 34.34
C VAL A 44 -19.48 34.12 35.32
N ASP A 45 -19.12 35.33 35.72
CA ASP A 45 -18.18 35.62 36.82
C ASP A 45 -18.84 35.41 38.20
N PRO A 46 -18.05 35.29 39.28
CA PRO A 46 -18.45 34.56 40.48
C PRO A 46 -19.19 35.42 41.50
N VAL A 47 -20.11 34.80 42.24
CA VAL A 47 -20.70 35.38 43.45
C VAL A 47 -20.07 34.68 44.65
N GLU A 48 -19.21 35.41 45.36
CA GLU A 48 -18.82 35.11 46.72
C GLU A 48 -19.91 35.63 47.68
N SER A 49 -20.44 34.76 48.54
CA SER A 49 -20.89 35.17 49.87
C SER A 49 -21.02 33.95 50.77
N ALA A 50 -20.33 34.05 51.90
CA ALA A 50 -20.28 33.09 53.00
C ALA A 50 -21.66 32.89 53.64
N ASP A 51 -21.92 31.66 54.08
CA ASP A 51 -22.61 31.44 55.35
C ASP A 51 -22.19 30.10 55.97
N GLY A 52 -21.87 30.17 57.26
CA GLY A 52 -21.47 29.05 58.06
C GLY A 52 -22.67 28.15 58.38
N GLY A 53 -22.53 26.86 58.07
CA GLY A 53 -23.48 25.83 58.45
C GLY A 53 -22.73 24.54 58.73
N SER A 54 -22.57 24.21 60.00
CA SER A 54 -22.06 22.93 60.50
C SER A 54 -23.04 21.81 60.09
N GLY A 55 -22.81 21.22 58.92
CA GLY A 55 -23.46 20.00 58.46
C GLY A 55 -22.40 18.93 58.27
N VAL A 56 -22.54 17.81 58.97
CA VAL A 56 -21.75 16.60 58.73
C VAL A 56 -22.09 16.11 57.33
N GLY A 57 -21.32 16.58 56.34
CA GLY A 57 -21.39 16.12 54.97
C GLY A 57 -20.78 14.73 54.89
N GLU A 58 -21.64 13.71 54.95
CA GLU A 58 -21.30 12.37 54.50
C GLU A 58 -20.82 12.47 53.05
N THR A 59 -19.50 12.42 52.86
CA THR A 59 -18.87 12.36 51.54
C THR A 59 -19.37 11.10 50.86
N ALA A 60 -20.30 11.26 49.91
CA ALA A 60 -20.73 10.16 49.06
C ALA A 60 -19.47 9.48 48.48
N PRO A 61 -19.32 8.16 48.62
CA PRO A 61 -18.13 7.48 48.16
C PRO A 61 -17.99 7.72 46.66
N ALA A 62 -16.82 8.21 46.24
CA ALA A 62 -16.47 8.34 44.84
C ALA A 62 -16.78 6.99 44.16
N ARG A 63 -17.74 6.97 43.23
CA ARG A 63 -18.14 5.76 42.54
C ARG A 63 -16.89 5.14 41.91
N GLU A 64 -16.44 4.04 42.48
CA GLU A 64 -15.33 3.25 41.95
C GLU A 64 -15.69 2.89 40.51
N ARG A 65 -14.97 3.48 39.54
CA ARG A 65 -15.22 3.23 38.12
C ARG A 65 -14.95 1.75 37.88
N ALA A 66 -16.00 0.98 37.64
CA ALA A 66 -15.89 -0.43 37.29
C ALA A 66 -14.84 -0.62 36.19
N ALA A 67 -13.92 -1.58 36.40
CA ALA A 67 -12.84 -1.84 35.45
C ALA A 67 -13.41 -2.13 34.06
N ARG A 68 -12.91 -1.41 33.04
CA ARG A 68 -13.37 -1.57 31.66
C ARG A 68 -13.07 -3.00 31.18
N LEU A 69 -14.07 -3.66 30.61
CA LEU A 69 -13.88 -4.95 29.96
C LEU A 69 -12.94 -4.83 28.75
N ALA A 70 -11.92 -5.70 28.70
CA ALA A 70 -10.98 -5.75 27.60
C ALA A 70 -11.62 -6.36 26.34
N VAL A 71 -11.52 -5.67 25.21
CA VAL A 71 -11.94 -6.19 23.90
C VAL A 71 -10.70 -6.72 23.18
N ARG A 72 -10.50 -8.03 23.21
CA ARG A 72 -9.37 -8.68 22.54
C ARG A 72 -9.62 -8.76 21.04
N LYS A 73 -8.65 -8.32 20.23
CA LYS A 73 -8.72 -8.38 18.76
C LYS A 73 -7.83 -9.50 18.22
N THR A 74 -8.33 -10.17 17.18
CA THR A 74 -7.52 -11.01 16.29
C THR A 74 -7.49 -10.34 14.93
N TYR A 75 -6.34 -9.78 14.60
CA TYR A 75 -6.10 -9.11 13.34
C TYR A 75 -5.96 -10.10 12.18
N LYS A 76 -6.43 -9.65 11.03
CA LYS A 76 -6.54 -10.42 9.79
C LYS A 76 -5.44 -10.03 8.82
N LEU A 77 -5.30 -10.79 7.74
CA LEU A 77 -4.46 -10.41 6.62
C LEU A 77 -5.13 -9.27 5.83
N TYR A 78 -4.40 -8.65 4.90
CA TYR A 78 -4.97 -7.73 3.92
C TYR A 78 -4.66 -8.21 2.51
N ILE A 79 -5.66 -8.73 1.80
CA ILE A 79 -5.50 -9.35 0.48
C ILE A 79 -6.64 -8.88 -0.41
N GLY A 80 -6.29 -8.34 -1.59
CA GLY A 80 -7.29 -7.94 -2.59
C GLY A 80 -8.24 -6.84 -2.12
N GLY A 81 -7.83 -5.98 -1.19
CA GLY A 81 -8.71 -4.94 -0.60
C GLY A 81 -9.64 -5.45 0.51
N ALA A 82 -9.52 -6.71 0.91
CA ALA A 82 -10.32 -7.32 1.97
C ALA A 82 -9.45 -7.78 3.14
N PHE A 83 -10.11 -8.08 4.26
CA PHE A 83 -9.48 -8.59 5.48
C PHE A 83 -9.85 -10.05 5.75
N PRO A 84 -9.25 -11.04 5.04
CA PRO A 84 -9.49 -12.46 5.29
C PRO A 84 -8.67 -12.98 6.47
N ARG A 85 -9.17 -14.04 7.12
CA ARG A 85 -8.34 -14.84 8.03
C ARG A 85 -7.33 -15.65 7.20
N SER A 86 -6.20 -16.02 7.80
CA SER A 86 -5.29 -17.00 7.22
C SER A 86 -6.04 -18.28 6.86
N GLU A 87 -5.79 -18.82 5.68
CA GLU A 87 -6.41 -20.06 5.25
C GLU A 87 -6.06 -21.24 6.18
N SER A 88 -4.86 -21.22 6.78
CA SER A 88 -4.47 -22.23 7.77
C SER A 88 -5.18 -22.09 9.12
N GLY A 89 -5.92 -21.00 9.35
CA GLY A 89 -6.53 -20.68 10.64
C GLY A 89 -5.54 -20.33 11.76
N ARG A 90 -4.23 -20.42 11.50
CA ARG A 90 -3.19 -20.12 12.49
C ARG A 90 -3.17 -18.64 12.85
N SER A 91 -2.87 -18.38 14.11
CA SER A 91 -2.57 -17.04 14.62
C SER A 91 -1.43 -17.10 15.62
N TYR A 92 -0.85 -15.96 15.92
CA TYR A 92 0.21 -15.81 16.93
C TYR A 92 -0.07 -14.60 17.80
N ALA A 93 0.37 -14.68 19.06
CA ALA A 93 0.26 -13.59 20.01
C ALA A 93 1.27 -12.50 19.65
N VAL A 94 0.79 -11.26 19.60
CA VAL A 94 1.60 -10.06 19.46
C VAL A 94 1.78 -9.45 20.84
N ALA A 95 3.03 -9.27 21.24
CA ALA A 95 3.40 -8.72 22.53
C ALA A 95 3.96 -7.30 22.39
N SER A 96 3.82 -6.49 23.44
CA SER A 96 4.53 -5.23 23.57
C SER A 96 6.04 -5.47 23.72
N SER A 97 6.81 -4.40 23.60
CA SER A 97 8.25 -4.37 23.92
C SER A 97 8.56 -4.78 25.36
N ARG A 98 7.56 -4.78 26.25
CA ARG A 98 7.66 -5.24 27.64
C ARG A 98 7.18 -6.68 27.85
N GLY A 99 6.66 -7.33 26.81
CA GLY A 99 6.12 -8.69 26.85
C GLY A 99 4.62 -8.78 27.14
N ASP A 100 3.92 -7.65 27.28
CA ASP A 100 2.48 -7.64 27.54
C ASP A 100 1.70 -8.09 26.30
N PHE A 101 0.67 -8.91 26.48
CA PHE A 101 -0.20 -9.30 25.36
C PHE A 101 -0.97 -8.09 24.81
N LEU A 102 -0.83 -7.81 23.51
CA LEU A 102 -1.55 -6.75 22.82
C LEU A 102 -2.76 -7.30 22.04
N ALA A 103 -2.51 -8.26 21.16
CA ALA A 103 -3.51 -8.83 20.25
C ALA A 103 -3.04 -10.17 19.67
N ASN A 104 -3.89 -10.83 18.90
CA ASN A 104 -3.45 -11.90 18.00
C ASN A 104 -3.35 -11.38 16.56
N ALA A 105 -2.37 -11.86 15.80
CA ALA A 105 -2.28 -11.65 14.35
C ALA A 105 -2.41 -12.97 13.61
N SER A 106 -3.06 -12.96 12.44
CA SER A 106 -3.15 -14.14 11.58
C SER A 106 -1.74 -14.56 11.14
N ARG A 107 -1.45 -15.87 11.09
CA ARG A 107 -0.18 -16.37 10.56
C ARG A 107 -0.41 -16.88 9.14
N ALA A 108 0.02 -16.10 8.16
CA ALA A 108 -0.16 -16.42 6.75
C ALA A 108 0.48 -17.76 6.39
N SER A 109 -0.19 -18.50 5.52
CA SER A 109 0.27 -19.76 4.95
C SER A 109 0.85 -19.54 3.55
N ARG A 110 1.45 -20.58 2.98
CA ARG A 110 1.82 -20.61 1.56
C ARG A 110 0.62 -20.30 0.65
N LYS A 111 -0.58 -20.77 1.01
CA LYS A 111 -1.77 -20.52 0.19
C LYS A 111 -2.17 -19.05 0.26
N ASP A 112 -2.10 -18.42 1.42
CA ASP A 112 -2.36 -16.97 1.55
C ASP A 112 -1.39 -16.15 0.69
N ALA A 113 -0.11 -16.57 0.62
CA ALA A 113 0.88 -15.93 -0.25
C ALA A 113 0.52 -16.06 -1.74
N ARG A 114 0.05 -17.23 -2.18
CA ARG A 114 -0.44 -17.43 -3.56
C ARG A 114 -1.68 -16.57 -3.86
N ASP A 115 -2.62 -16.52 -2.92
CA ASP A 115 -3.85 -15.74 -3.07
C ASP A 115 -3.51 -14.23 -3.14
N ALA A 116 -2.54 -13.76 -2.36
CA ALA A 116 -2.00 -12.40 -2.45
C ALA A 116 -1.32 -12.09 -3.78
N VAL A 117 -0.49 -13.00 -4.31
CA VAL A 117 0.12 -12.82 -5.64
C VAL A 117 -0.94 -12.78 -6.73
N THR A 118 -1.97 -13.63 -6.64
CA THR A 118 -3.10 -13.64 -7.58
C THR A 118 -3.85 -12.31 -7.56
N ALA A 119 -4.11 -11.76 -6.38
CA ALA A 119 -4.73 -10.45 -6.22
C ALA A 119 -3.85 -9.32 -6.79
N ALA A 120 -2.54 -9.34 -6.50
CA ALA A 120 -1.56 -8.38 -7.02
C ALA A 120 -1.48 -8.40 -8.55
N ARG A 121 -1.43 -9.60 -9.15
CA ARG A 121 -1.41 -9.78 -10.60
C ARG A 121 -2.69 -9.27 -11.26
N LYS A 122 -3.85 -9.57 -10.66
CA LYS A 122 -5.14 -9.09 -11.16
C LYS A 122 -5.23 -7.55 -11.14
N ALA A 123 -4.73 -6.92 -10.09
CA ALA A 123 -4.73 -5.47 -9.94
C ALA A 123 -3.73 -4.76 -10.88
N PHE A 124 -2.63 -5.43 -11.25
CA PHE A 124 -1.53 -4.81 -11.99
C PHE A 124 -1.95 -4.14 -13.30
N GLY A 125 -2.78 -4.79 -14.12
CA GLY A 125 -3.16 -4.23 -15.43
C GLY A 125 -3.91 -2.90 -15.30
N GLY A 126 -4.83 -2.79 -14.34
CA GLY A 126 -5.55 -1.54 -14.08
C GLY A 126 -4.68 -0.48 -13.41
N TRP A 127 -3.83 -0.88 -12.46
CA TRP A 127 -2.99 0.05 -11.71
C TRP A 127 -1.83 0.63 -12.51
N SER A 128 -1.14 -0.20 -13.30
CA SER A 128 -0.06 0.26 -14.18
C SER A 128 -0.58 1.13 -15.33
N GLY A 129 -1.82 0.89 -15.79
CA GLY A 129 -2.51 1.72 -16.78
C GLY A 129 -3.12 3.01 -16.24
N ALA A 130 -3.22 3.19 -14.92
CA ALA A 130 -3.67 4.44 -14.32
C ALA A 130 -2.67 5.57 -14.64
N THR A 131 -3.16 6.81 -14.76
CA THR A 131 -2.26 7.93 -15.00
C THR A 131 -1.32 8.15 -13.81
N ALA A 132 -0.11 8.63 -14.09
CA ALA A 132 0.85 9.01 -13.05
C ALA A 132 0.22 9.95 -12.01
N TYR A 133 -0.51 10.97 -12.46
CA TYR A 133 -1.24 11.89 -11.61
C TYR A 133 -2.24 11.18 -10.69
N ASN A 134 -3.05 10.25 -11.22
CA ASN A 134 -4.02 9.51 -10.41
C ASN A 134 -3.34 8.66 -9.31
N ARG A 135 -2.23 7.98 -9.64
CA ARG A 135 -1.45 7.24 -8.63
C ARG A 135 -0.90 8.17 -7.54
N GLY A 136 -0.43 9.35 -7.92
CA GLY A 136 0.00 10.40 -6.98
C GLY A 136 -1.13 10.86 -6.05
N GLN A 137 -2.32 11.12 -6.59
CA GLN A 137 -3.50 11.53 -5.81
C GLN A 137 -3.90 10.46 -4.79
N ILE A 138 -3.93 9.18 -5.20
CA ILE A 138 -4.24 8.07 -4.29
C ILE A 138 -3.18 7.96 -3.19
N LEU A 139 -1.89 8.09 -3.51
CA LEU A 139 -0.85 8.04 -2.48
C LEU A 139 -0.91 9.23 -1.52
N TYR A 140 -1.28 10.42 -2.01
CA TYR A 140 -1.55 11.58 -1.17
C TYR A 140 -2.76 11.33 -0.26
N ARG A 141 -3.82 10.71 -0.79
CA ARG A 141 -4.98 10.29 0.01
C ARG A 141 -4.60 9.30 1.12
N VAL A 142 -3.69 8.37 0.85
CA VAL A 142 -3.14 7.47 1.88
C VAL A 142 -2.43 8.27 2.99
N ALA A 143 -1.71 9.34 2.64
CA ALA A 143 -1.08 10.23 3.63
C ALA A 143 -2.12 10.92 4.51
N GLU A 144 -3.18 11.48 3.92
CA GLU A 144 -4.28 12.12 4.66
C GLU A 144 -4.96 11.16 5.64
N MET A 145 -5.23 9.93 5.18
CA MET A 145 -5.89 8.91 5.98
C MET A 145 -5.00 8.35 7.09
N LEU A 146 -3.67 8.32 6.87
CA LEU A 146 -2.69 7.99 7.90
C LEU A 146 -2.61 9.09 8.96
N GLU A 147 -2.52 10.35 8.53
CA GLU A 147 -2.48 11.53 9.40
C GLU A 147 -3.71 11.59 10.32
N GLY A 148 -4.91 11.34 9.77
CA GLY A 148 -6.15 11.26 10.55
C GLY A 148 -6.13 10.17 11.64
N ARG A 149 -5.23 9.19 11.55
CA ARG A 149 -5.04 8.09 12.52
C ARG A 149 -3.73 8.20 13.30
N ARG A 150 -3.06 9.35 13.26
CA ARG A 150 -1.75 9.57 13.88
C ARG A 150 -1.64 9.09 15.33
N ALA A 151 -2.66 9.36 16.15
CA ALA A 151 -2.67 8.95 17.56
C ALA A 151 -2.66 7.42 17.73
N GLN A 152 -3.38 6.68 16.87
CA GLN A 152 -3.40 5.22 16.88
C GLN A 152 -2.03 4.65 16.53
N PHE A 153 -1.42 5.13 15.44
CA PHE A 153 -0.09 4.69 15.03
C PHE A 153 0.97 5.02 16.08
N THR A 154 0.91 6.21 16.68
CA THR A 154 1.83 6.62 17.75
C THR A 154 1.78 5.66 18.93
N ALA A 155 0.58 5.25 19.35
CA ALA A 155 0.40 4.28 20.43
C ALA A 155 0.93 2.89 20.06
N GLU A 156 0.60 2.39 18.86
CA GLU A 156 1.06 1.07 18.40
C GLU A 156 2.59 1.00 18.27
N LEU A 157 3.21 2.07 17.77
CA LEU A 157 4.66 2.20 17.68
C LEU A 157 5.33 2.26 19.07
N ALA A 158 4.75 3.02 20.00
CA ALA A 158 5.26 3.09 21.38
C ALA A 158 5.20 1.71 22.06
N GLU A 159 4.11 0.97 21.91
CA GLU A 159 3.98 -0.40 22.42
C GLU A 159 5.03 -1.33 21.79
N ALA A 160 5.34 -1.17 20.50
CA ALA A 160 6.40 -1.91 19.80
C ALA A 160 7.84 -1.50 20.21
N GLY A 161 7.99 -0.49 21.08
CA GLY A 161 9.27 -0.01 21.58
C GLY A 161 9.93 1.08 20.74
N THR A 162 9.22 1.66 19.78
CA THR A 162 9.74 2.76 18.94
C THR A 162 9.88 4.03 19.78
N LYS A 163 11.10 4.57 19.85
CA LYS A 163 11.37 5.87 20.48
C LYS A 163 10.84 6.98 19.59
N ARG A 164 10.36 8.07 20.20
CA ARG A 164 9.83 9.25 19.48
C ARG A 164 8.77 8.84 18.44
N ALA A 165 7.85 7.96 18.85
CA ALA A 165 6.86 7.36 17.97
C ALA A 165 6.07 8.39 17.15
N GLY A 166 5.74 9.56 17.73
CA GLY A 166 5.08 10.65 17.01
C GLY A 166 5.89 11.16 15.82
N GLU A 167 7.19 11.42 16.00
CA GLU A 167 8.10 11.85 14.92
C GLU A 167 8.22 10.78 13.81
N VAL A 168 8.17 9.50 14.17
CA VAL A 168 8.18 8.39 13.20
C VAL A 168 6.88 8.34 12.38
N VAL A 169 5.74 8.67 12.98
CA VAL A 169 4.47 8.79 12.24
C VAL A 169 4.53 9.99 11.30
N ASP A 170 4.98 11.15 11.78
CA ASP A 170 5.12 12.37 10.97
C ASP A 170 6.01 12.11 9.75
N ALA A 171 7.17 11.47 9.98
CA ALA A 171 8.08 11.09 8.90
C ALA A 171 7.46 10.11 7.90
N ALA A 172 6.57 9.21 8.34
CA ALA A 172 5.88 8.28 7.45
C ALA A 172 4.82 8.98 6.59
N VAL A 173 4.10 9.97 7.13
CA VAL A 173 3.19 10.83 6.37
C VAL A 173 3.96 11.64 5.34
N ASP A 174 5.03 12.32 5.76
CA ASP A 174 5.90 13.09 4.87
C ASP A 174 6.49 12.21 3.76
N ARG A 175 6.86 10.97 4.07
CA ARG A 175 7.35 9.99 3.09
C ARG A 175 6.30 9.69 2.00
N LEU A 176 5.04 9.52 2.36
CA LEU A 176 3.95 9.30 1.41
C LEU A 176 3.74 10.52 0.51
N VAL A 177 3.71 11.73 1.10
CA VAL A 177 3.58 13.00 0.37
C VAL A 177 4.75 13.18 -0.60
N TRP A 178 5.97 12.90 -0.14
CA TRP A 178 7.18 12.97 -0.96
C TRP A 178 7.10 12.06 -2.17
N TYR A 179 6.75 10.78 -1.97
CA TYR A 179 6.60 9.83 -3.09
C TYR A 179 5.43 10.21 -4.00
N ALA A 180 4.33 10.74 -3.47
CA ALA A 180 3.20 11.18 -4.28
C ALA A 180 3.62 12.28 -5.26
N GLY A 181 4.48 13.20 -4.80
CA GLY A 181 5.11 14.23 -5.62
C GLY A 181 6.00 13.70 -6.75
N TRP A 182 6.50 12.46 -6.66
CA TRP A 182 7.34 11.84 -7.70
C TRP A 182 6.55 11.13 -8.80
N SER A 183 5.26 10.88 -8.59
CA SER A 183 4.42 10.05 -9.45
C SER A 183 4.49 10.42 -10.94
N ASP A 184 4.49 11.71 -11.25
CA ASP A 184 4.53 12.30 -12.60
C ASP A 184 5.90 12.83 -13.03
N LYS A 185 6.93 12.70 -12.18
CA LYS A 185 8.29 13.21 -12.44
C LYS A 185 9.29 12.11 -12.76
N ILE A 186 9.01 10.87 -12.36
CA ILE A 186 9.98 9.77 -12.53
C ILE A 186 10.34 9.52 -14.00
N ALA A 187 9.39 9.65 -14.93
CA ALA A 187 9.64 9.48 -16.35
C ALA A 187 10.56 10.56 -16.94
N ALA A 188 10.50 11.78 -16.41
CA ALA A 188 11.39 12.87 -16.84
C ALA A 188 12.83 12.67 -16.34
N VAL A 189 13.02 11.99 -15.20
CA VAL A 189 14.34 11.75 -14.59
C VAL A 189 14.97 10.44 -15.06
N ALA A 190 14.17 9.38 -15.22
CA ALA A 190 14.65 8.04 -15.56
C ALA A 190 14.38 7.64 -17.03
N GLY A 191 13.65 8.45 -17.78
CA GLY A 191 13.47 8.29 -19.22
C GLY A 191 14.48 9.13 -20.03
N SER A 192 14.50 8.91 -21.34
CA SER A 192 15.39 9.65 -22.24
C SER A 192 14.88 9.69 -23.67
N THR A 193 15.17 10.78 -24.37
CA THR A 193 15.16 10.84 -25.84
C THR A 193 16.57 10.49 -26.32
N ASN A 194 16.72 9.43 -27.10
CA ASN A 194 18.03 8.90 -27.46
C ASN A 194 18.41 9.36 -28.89
N PRO A 195 19.54 10.06 -29.06
CA PRO A 195 20.03 10.38 -30.40
C PRO A 195 20.50 9.10 -31.09
N VAL A 196 19.99 8.84 -32.30
CA VAL A 196 20.35 7.66 -33.09
C VAL A 196 20.70 8.05 -34.52
N ALA A 197 21.60 7.27 -35.13
CA ALA A 197 21.90 7.42 -36.54
C ALA A 197 20.77 6.79 -37.38
N GLY A 198 19.85 7.60 -37.88
CA GLY A 198 18.74 7.17 -38.74
C GLY A 198 17.50 8.05 -38.57
N PRO A 199 16.50 7.88 -39.44
CA PRO A 199 15.25 8.66 -39.41
C PRO A 199 14.29 8.11 -38.35
N TYR A 200 14.73 8.10 -37.09
CA TYR A 200 13.94 7.60 -35.96
C TYR A 200 13.94 8.58 -34.79
N PHE A 201 12.75 8.81 -34.24
CA PHE A 201 12.57 9.32 -32.89
C PHE A 201 12.66 8.15 -31.92
N ASN A 202 13.72 8.13 -31.11
CA ASN A 202 13.98 7.05 -30.17
C ASN A 202 13.74 7.52 -28.74
N VAL A 203 12.85 6.84 -28.01
CA VAL A 203 12.50 7.22 -26.62
C VAL A 203 12.56 6.01 -25.73
N SER A 204 13.28 6.14 -24.62
CA SER A 204 13.26 5.20 -23.51
C SER A 204 12.37 5.73 -22.39
N SER A 205 11.44 4.91 -21.92
CA SER A 205 10.56 5.24 -20.79
C SER A 205 10.62 4.16 -19.72
N PRO A 206 10.59 4.52 -18.42
CA PRO A 206 10.48 3.54 -17.36
C PRO A 206 9.05 2.95 -17.31
N GLU A 207 8.94 1.62 -17.26
CA GLU A 207 7.69 0.88 -17.10
C GLU A 207 7.74 0.00 -15.84
N PRO A 208 6.65 -0.15 -15.07
CA PRO A 208 6.65 -0.99 -13.88
C PRO A 208 6.95 -2.45 -14.23
N THR A 209 7.80 -3.10 -13.43
CA THR A 209 8.19 -4.51 -13.62
C THR A 209 7.03 -5.50 -13.38
N GLY A 210 6.06 -5.15 -12.53
CA GLY A 210 4.89 -5.99 -12.26
C GLY A 210 4.57 -6.18 -10.78
N VAL A 211 4.53 -7.44 -10.35
CA VAL A 211 4.30 -7.81 -8.94
C VAL A 211 5.62 -7.87 -8.20
N VAL A 212 5.76 -7.08 -7.14
CA VAL A 212 6.93 -7.05 -6.26
C VAL A 212 6.61 -7.75 -4.93
N ALA A 213 7.34 -8.80 -4.60
CA ALA A 213 7.27 -9.39 -3.26
C ALA A 213 8.34 -8.77 -2.36
N MET A 214 7.98 -8.47 -1.11
CA MET A 214 8.90 -7.80 -0.19
C MET A 214 8.75 -8.25 1.25
N VAL A 215 9.85 -8.19 1.99
CA VAL A 215 9.85 -8.33 3.45
C VAL A 215 9.99 -6.95 4.05
N ALA A 216 9.03 -6.56 4.89
CA ALA A 216 9.06 -5.29 5.58
C ALA A 216 10.25 -5.24 6.55
N PRO A 217 10.95 -4.10 6.65
CA PRO A 217 12.00 -3.92 7.65
C PRO A 217 11.44 -3.92 9.07
N ASP A 218 12.33 -4.05 10.05
CA ASP A 218 11.97 -4.05 11.48
C ASP A 218 11.38 -2.73 11.99
N GLU A 219 11.52 -1.64 11.23
CA GLU A 219 10.90 -0.35 11.51
C GLU A 219 9.45 -0.34 10.97
N PRO A 220 8.46 -0.56 11.84
CA PRO A 220 7.19 -1.18 11.44
C PRO A 220 6.22 -0.23 10.73
N LEU A 221 6.49 1.08 10.74
CA LEU A 221 5.70 2.06 9.98
C LEU A 221 6.54 2.80 8.94
N LEU A 222 7.53 3.60 9.35
CA LEU A 222 8.32 4.40 8.41
C LEU A 222 9.03 3.51 7.39
N GLY A 223 9.69 2.43 7.83
CA GLY A 223 10.34 1.49 6.94
C GLY A 223 9.35 0.78 6.00
N LEU A 224 8.20 0.34 6.52
CA LEU A 224 7.11 -0.26 5.73
C LEU A 224 6.59 0.67 4.63
N VAL A 225 6.24 1.91 4.99
CA VAL A 225 5.80 2.93 4.04
C VAL A 225 6.89 3.19 2.99
N SER A 226 8.14 3.24 3.42
CA SER A 226 9.30 3.53 2.56
C SER A 226 9.60 2.44 1.54
N VAL A 227 9.13 1.21 1.73
CA VAL A 227 9.25 0.14 0.73
C VAL A 227 7.99 0.01 -0.13
N ILE A 228 6.80 0.27 0.42
CA ILE A 228 5.53 0.18 -0.33
C ILE A 228 5.35 1.36 -1.29
N ALA A 229 5.48 2.59 -0.78
CA ALA A 229 5.19 3.82 -1.52
C ALA A 229 5.93 3.92 -2.87
N PRO A 230 7.27 3.69 -2.96
CA PRO A 230 7.97 3.78 -4.23
C PRO A 230 7.53 2.70 -5.23
N VAL A 231 7.13 1.53 -4.75
CA VAL A 231 6.69 0.44 -5.62
C VAL A 231 5.33 0.79 -6.25
N ILE A 232 4.36 1.21 -5.44
CA ILE A 232 3.02 1.46 -5.96
C ILE A 232 2.91 2.76 -6.75
N VAL A 233 3.69 3.79 -6.40
CA VAL A 233 3.62 5.08 -7.11
C VAL A 233 4.13 4.98 -8.55
N THR A 234 5.03 4.04 -8.82
CA THR A 234 5.53 3.76 -10.18
C THR A 234 4.64 2.80 -10.96
N GLY A 235 3.52 2.35 -10.40
CA GLY A 235 2.54 1.50 -11.07
C GLY A 235 2.75 -0.01 -10.87
N ASN A 236 3.68 -0.44 -10.01
CA ASN A 236 3.78 -1.83 -9.61
C ASN A 236 2.69 -2.17 -8.57
N THR A 237 2.44 -3.47 -8.37
CA THR A 237 1.67 -3.98 -7.24
C THR A 237 2.57 -4.77 -6.31
N CYS A 238 2.19 -4.95 -5.04
CA CYS A 238 3.05 -5.65 -4.09
C CYS A 238 2.35 -6.63 -3.16
N VAL A 239 3.15 -7.60 -2.70
CA VAL A 239 2.86 -8.49 -1.59
C VAL A 239 3.94 -8.28 -0.54
N VAL A 240 3.53 -7.86 0.66
CA VAL A 240 4.44 -7.50 1.75
C VAL A 240 4.27 -8.46 2.90
N ILE A 241 5.36 -9.06 3.36
CA ILE A 241 5.41 -9.76 4.65
C ILE A 241 5.73 -8.70 5.70
N ALA A 242 4.77 -8.39 6.58
CA ALA A 242 4.93 -7.44 7.68
C ALA A 242 5.96 -7.94 8.70
N SER A 243 6.52 -7.01 9.49
CA SER A 243 7.38 -7.37 10.63
C SER A 243 6.65 -8.34 11.56
N GLU A 244 7.22 -9.52 11.78
CA GLU A 244 6.66 -10.53 12.67
C GLU A 244 6.60 -10.01 14.12
N ARG A 245 7.61 -9.23 14.53
CA ARG A 245 7.73 -8.64 15.87
C ARG A 245 6.71 -7.53 16.14
N ALA A 246 6.46 -6.67 15.14
CA ALA A 246 5.58 -5.51 15.29
C ALA A 246 4.59 -5.38 14.12
N PRO A 247 3.63 -6.31 13.99
CA PRO A 247 2.71 -6.35 12.85
C PRO A 247 1.56 -5.34 12.92
N LEU A 248 1.26 -4.78 14.11
CA LEU A 248 0.07 -3.94 14.31
C LEU A 248 0.06 -2.67 13.44
N PRO A 249 1.16 -1.88 13.35
CA PRO A 249 1.20 -0.73 12.45
C PRO A 249 0.94 -1.12 10.99
N SER A 250 1.44 -2.29 10.53
CA SER A 250 1.19 -2.78 9.17
C SER A 250 -0.29 -3.10 8.92
N ILE A 251 -0.97 -3.66 9.92
CA ILE A 251 -2.39 -3.98 9.82
C ILE A 251 -3.24 -2.71 9.89
N THR A 252 -2.88 -1.76 10.75
CA THR A 252 -3.55 -0.45 10.80
C THR A 252 -3.34 0.31 9.49
N LEU A 253 -2.15 0.22 8.87
CA LEU A 253 -1.90 0.75 7.53
C LEU A 253 -2.80 0.08 6.48
N ALA A 254 -3.10 -1.22 6.60
CA ALA A 254 -4.07 -1.86 5.70
C ALA A 254 -5.47 -1.23 5.76
N GLU A 255 -5.93 -0.80 6.94
CA GLU A 255 -7.20 -0.06 7.08
C GLU A 255 -7.13 1.32 6.41
N VAL A 256 -5.99 2.01 6.53
CA VAL A 256 -5.72 3.26 5.80
C VAL A 256 -5.81 3.01 4.30
N LEU A 257 -5.10 2.01 3.78
CA LEU A 257 -5.09 1.68 2.35
C LEU A 257 -6.50 1.35 1.83
N ALA A 258 -7.27 0.57 2.59
CA ALA A 258 -8.64 0.19 2.25
C ALA A 258 -9.63 1.37 2.23
N THR A 259 -9.29 2.48 2.90
CA THR A 259 -10.12 3.69 3.00
C THR A 259 -9.55 4.88 2.22
N SER A 260 -8.56 4.63 1.37
CA SER A 260 -7.87 5.66 0.57
C SER A 260 -8.08 5.52 -0.94
N ASP A 261 -9.17 4.85 -1.36
CA ASP A 261 -9.50 4.58 -2.76
C ASP A 261 -8.43 3.79 -3.54
N LEU A 262 -7.50 3.14 -2.84
CA LEU A 262 -6.52 2.27 -3.44
C LEU A 262 -7.21 1.01 -4.01
N PRO A 263 -7.05 0.69 -5.31
CA PRO A 263 -7.66 -0.50 -5.87
C PRO A 263 -7.25 -1.77 -5.14
N GLY A 264 -8.22 -2.63 -4.85
CA GLY A 264 -8.00 -3.89 -4.16
C GLY A 264 -6.95 -4.74 -4.87
N GLY A 265 -5.91 -5.14 -4.13
CA GLY A 265 -4.80 -5.96 -4.64
C GLY A 265 -3.55 -5.16 -5.03
N VAL A 266 -3.59 -3.83 -5.10
CA VAL A 266 -2.38 -3.03 -5.37
C VAL A 266 -1.34 -3.22 -4.26
N VAL A 267 -1.79 -3.24 -3.01
CA VAL A 267 -0.99 -3.64 -1.85
C VAL A 267 -1.67 -4.82 -1.18
N ASN A 268 -0.91 -5.85 -0.83
CA ASN A 268 -1.36 -6.99 -0.05
C ASN A 268 -0.39 -7.17 1.13
N ILE A 269 -0.90 -7.27 2.35
CA ILE A 269 -0.09 -7.36 3.57
C ILE A 269 -0.37 -8.70 4.25
N LEU A 270 0.70 -9.48 4.43
CA LEU A 270 0.72 -10.76 5.10
C LEU A 270 1.43 -10.61 6.45
N THR A 271 0.89 -11.20 7.51
CA THR A 271 1.53 -11.29 8.83
C THR A 271 2.00 -12.73 9.08
N GLY A 272 3.13 -12.90 9.76
CA GLY A 272 3.72 -14.20 10.05
C GLY A 272 5.22 -14.26 9.73
N SER A 273 5.75 -15.47 9.65
CA SER A 273 7.21 -15.67 9.54
C SER A 273 7.72 -15.44 8.12
N ALA A 274 8.67 -14.52 7.98
CA ALA A 274 9.38 -14.30 6.72
C ALA A 274 10.11 -15.57 6.25
N ALA A 275 10.71 -16.33 7.17
CA ALA A 275 11.38 -17.59 6.85
C ALA A 275 10.42 -18.65 6.26
N GLU A 276 9.14 -18.60 6.64
CA GLU A 276 8.12 -19.52 6.13
C GLU A 276 7.56 -19.07 4.77
N ILE A 277 7.42 -17.75 4.54
CA ILE A 277 6.66 -17.20 3.40
C ILE A 277 7.58 -16.70 2.28
N ALA A 278 8.71 -16.06 2.60
CA ALA A 278 9.59 -15.43 1.62
C ALA A 278 10.16 -16.42 0.57
N PRO A 279 10.58 -17.65 0.92
CA PRO A 279 11.06 -18.61 -0.08
C PRO A 279 10.00 -18.96 -1.13
N TRP A 280 8.72 -19.02 -0.72
CA TRP A 280 7.62 -19.27 -1.65
C TRP A 280 7.38 -18.11 -2.61
N LEU A 281 7.44 -16.88 -2.12
CA LEU A 281 7.33 -15.69 -2.97
C LEU A 281 8.53 -15.57 -3.90
N ALA A 282 9.72 -15.91 -3.42
CA ALA A 282 10.95 -15.90 -4.21
C ALA A 282 10.92 -16.92 -5.36
N ALA A 283 10.36 -18.10 -5.16
CA ALA A 283 10.18 -19.12 -6.21
C ALA A 283 8.93 -18.90 -7.09
N HIS A 284 8.07 -17.92 -6.79
CA HIS A 284 6.80 -17.78 -7.50
C HIS A 284 6.99 -17.18 -8.90
N MET A 285 6.49 -17.86 -9.93
CA MET A 285 6.69 -17.45 -11.33
C MET A 285 5.96 -16.15 -11.70
N ASP A 286 4.82 -15.87 -11.07
CA ASP A 286 4.11 -14.59 -11.25
C ASP A 286 4.66 -13.43 -10.40
N VAL A 287 5.80 -13.58 -9.73
CA VAL A 287 6.49 -12.47 -9.05
C VAL A 287 7.64 -11.97 -9.93
N ASN A 288 7.64 -10.66 -10.22
CA ASN A 288 8.59 -10.01 -11.14
C ASN A 288 9.84 -9.47 -10.45
N ALA A 289 9.74 -9.14 -9.16
CA ALA A 289 10.88 -8.67 -8.38
C ALA A 289 10.75 -8.98 -6.89
N LEU A 290 11.89 -9.04 -6.21
CA LEU A 290 12.02 -9.17 -4.77
C LEU A 290 12.64 -7.91 -4.16
N ASP A 291 12.09 -7.44 -3.06
CA ASP A 291 12.72 -6.48 -2.16
C ASP A 291 13.04 -7.17 -0.83
N LEU A 292 14.32 -7.48 -0.64
CA LEU A 292 14.83 -8.20 0.52
C LEU A 292 15.35 -7.24 1.60
N THR A 293 14.96 -5.96 1.57
CA THR A 293 15.43 -4.96 2.56
C THR A 293 15.14 -5.38 4.00
N GLY A 294 14.01 -6.04 4.26
CA GLY A 294 13.65 -6.55 5.59
C GLY A 294 14.22 -7.93 5.94
N VAL A 295 15.01 -8.56 5.06
CA VAL A 295 15.62 -9.87 5.35
C VAL A 295 16.98 -9.65 6.00
N THR A 296 17.04 -9.86 7.32
CA THR A 296 18.27 -9.72 8.12
C THR A 296 19.07 -11.03 8.20
N ASP A 297 18.42 -12.18 8.02
CA ASP A 297 19.08 -13.49 7.98
C ASP A 297 19.75 -13.72 6.63
N GLU A 298 21.09 -13.85 6.62
CA GLU A 298 21.88 -14.03 5.41
C GLU A 298 21.50 -15.32 4.67
N GLY A 299 21.24 -16.41 5.40
CA GLY A 299 20.86 -17.69 4.80
C GLY A 299 19.54 -17.61 4.04
N LEU A 300 18.55 -16.96 4.62
CA LEU A 300 17.25 -16.70 4.00
C LEU A 300 17.38 -15.80 2.79
N ALA A 301 18.21 -14.76 2.85
CA ALA A 301 18.43 -13.87 1.73
C ALA A 301 19.08 -14.60 0.54
N VAL A 302 20.14 -15.37 0.78
CA VAL A 302 20.79 -16.20 -0.24
C VAL A 302 19.83 -17.24 -0.82
N ALA A 303 19.00 -17.87 0.00
CA ALA A 303 17.98 -18.81 -0.47
C ALA A 303 16.94 -18.13 -1.38
N CYS A 304 16.51 -16.92 -1.03
CA CYS A 304 15.58 -16.14 -1.86
C CYS A 304 16.24 -15.70 -3.18
N GLU A 305 17.50 -15.28 -3.17
CA GLU A 305 18.27 -14.95 -4.37
C GLU A 305 18.46 -16.16 -5.29
N ALA A 306 18.77 -17.32 -4.73
CA ALA A 306 18.88 -18.57 -5.49
C ALA A 306 17.55 -18.96 -6.15
N ALA A 307 16.43 -18.86 -5.43
CA ALA A 307 15.10 -19.11 -6.00
C ALA A 307 14.69 -18.04 -7.03
N ALA A 308 15.12 -16.79 -6.86
CA ALA A 308 14.88 -15.73 -7.83
C ALA A 308 15.57 -16.00 -9.17
N ALA A 309 16.75 -16.65 -9.15
CA ALA A 309 17.50 -16.99 -10.35
C ALA A 309 16.76 -17.94 -11.30
N GLU A 310 15.80 -18.74 -10.81
CA GLU A 310 15.03 -19.68 -11.65
C GLU A 310 14.24 -19.01 -12.78
N ASN A 311 13.77 -17.78 -12.57
CA ASN A 311 13.10 -16.98 -13.62
C ASN A 311 13.77 -15.62 -13.86
N LEU A 312 14.99 -15.44 -13.34
CA LEU A 312 15.77 -14.20 -13.45
C LEU A 312 15.03 -12.94 -12.99
N LYS A 313 14.11 -13.07 -12.02
CA LYS A 313 13.42 -11.92 -11.43
C LYS A 313 14.41 -10.99 -10.73
N ARG A 314 14.12 -9.70 -10.72
CA ARG A 314 14.98 -8.68 -10.10
C ARG A 314 15.05 -8.89 -8.60
N VAL A 315 16.22 -8.69 -8.01
CA VAL A 315 16.40 -8.70 -6.56
C VAL A 315 17.00 -7.37 -6.12
N PHE A 316 16.33 -6.72 -5.17
CA PHE A 316 16.81 -5.52 -4.52
C PHE A 316 17.14 -5.85 -3.07
N ARG A 317 18.43 -5.81 -2.75
CA ARG A 317 18.96 -6.08 -1.41
C ARG A 317 19.96 -4.98 -1.04
N PRO A 318 19.50 -3.85 -0.48
CA PRO A 318 20.39 -2.80 -0.04
C PRO A 318 21.11 -3.23 1.24
N ALA A 319 22.23 -2.57 1.54
CA ALA A 319 22.81 -2.60 2.87
C ALA A 319 21.87 -1.90 3.89
N ALA A 320 22.35 -1.73 5.13
CA ALA A 320 21.65 -0.99 6.17
C ALA A 320 21.07 0.33 5.62
N THR A 321 19.75 0.50 5.79
CA THR A 321 19.02 1.66 5.30
C THR A 321 18.70 2.57 6.47
N ASP A 322 19.19 3.81 6.40
CA ASP A 322 18.72 4.88 7.29
C ASP A 322 17.39 5.40 6.77
N TRP A 323 16.31 5.09 7.49
CA TRP A 323 14.97 5.48 7.09
C TRP A 323 14.69 6.98 7.31
N SER A 324 15.48 7.65 8.14
CA SER A 324 15.35 9.08 8.43
C SER A 324 16.02 9.98 7.38
N ALA A 325 16.90 9.41 6.55
CA ALA A 325 17.54 10.11 5.45
C ALA A 325 16.56 10.42 4.30
N ASP A 326 16.99 11.29 3.38
CA ASP A 326 16.28 11.51 2.12
C ASP A 326 16.14 10.17 1.36
N PRO A 327 14.91 9.77 0.99
CA PRO A 327 14.67 8.46 0.40
C PRO A 327 15.32 8.29 -1.00
N GLY A 328 15.56 9.39 -1.72
CA GLY A 328 16.08 9.40 -3.08
C GLY A 328 15.24 8.61 -4.09
N THR A 329 15.70 8.55 -5.33
CA THR A 329 14.97 7.89 -6.43
C THR A 329 15.39 6.43 -6.66
N ARG A 330 16.44 5.96 -5.97
CA ARG A 330 17.02 4.63 -6.18
C ARG A 330 16.02 3.49 -6.03
N ARG A 331 15.10 3.59 -5.05
CA ARG A 331 14.08 2.55 -4.83
C ARG A 331 12.93 2.65 -5.83
N LEU A 332 12.58 3.87 -6.29
CA LEU A 332 11.61 4.06 -7.38
C LEU A 332 12.07 3.33 -8.65
N THR A 333 13.34 3.47 -9.01
CA THR A 333 13.89 2.88 -10.24
C THR A 333 14.30 1.41 -10.12
N ALA A 334 14.48 0.90 -8.90
CA ALA A 334 14.85 -0.50 -8.66
C ALA A 334 13.86 -1.53 -9.22
N PHE A 335 12.60 -1.13 -9.42
CA PHE A 335 11.51 -1.99 -9.89
C PHE A 335 10.86 -1.48 -11.19
N LEU A 336 11.64 -0.76 -12.01
CA LEU A 336 11.24 -0.25 -13.31
C LEU A 336 12.08 -0.87 -14.42
N GLU A 337 11.44 -1.38 -15.45
CA GLU A 337 12.07 -1.74 -16.72
C GLU A 337 12.23 -0.51 -17.61
N THR A 338 13.22 -0.52 -18.50
CA THR A 338 13.34 0.50 -19.54
C THR A 338 12.82 -0.06 -20.85
N LYS A 339 11.78 0.56 -21.39
CA LYS A 339 11.27 0.24 -22.73
C LYS A 339 11.65 1.32 -23.70
N THR A 340 12.27 0.92 -24.81
CA THR A 340 12.66 1.83 -25.88
C THR A 340 11.76 1.67 -27.08
N VAL A 341 11.11 2.76 -27.49
CA VAL A 341 10.26 2.82 -28.69
C VAL A 341 11.01 3.57 -29.79
N TRP A 342 11.03 2.98 -30.99
CA TRP A 342 11.59 3.56 -32.19
C TRP A 342 10.43 3.97 -33.10
N HIS A 343 10.21 5.28 -33.27
CA HIS A 343 9.19 5.80 -34.16
C HIS A 343 9.84 6.37 -35.42
N PRO A 344 9.51 5.90 -36.64
CA PRO A 344 10.02 6.50 -37.86
C PRO A 344 9.65 7.98 -37.93
N THR A 345 10.60 8.83 -38.31
CA THR A 345 10.37 10.25 -38.57
C THR A 345 10.60 10.53 -40.04
N GLY A 346 9.66 11.22 -40.68
CA GLY A 346 9.85 11.71 -42.05
C GLY A 346 11.05 12.64 -42.11
N VAL A 347 11.89 12.43 -43.12
CA VAL A 347 13.01 13.32 -43.46
C VAL A 347 12.51 14.42 -44.37
#